data_AF-A0A3N5X8K8-F1
#
_entry.id   AF-A0A3N5X8K8-F1
#
_cell.length_a   1.000
_cell.length_b   1.000
_cell.length_c   1.000
_cell.angle_alpha   90.00
_cell.angle_beta   90.00
_cell.angle_gamma   90.00
#
_symmetry.space_group_name_H-M   'P 1'
#
loop_
_entity.id
_entity.type
_entity.pdbx_description
1 polymer ?
#
loop_
_entity_poly.entity_id
_entity_poly.type
_entity_poly.pdbx_seq_one_letter_code
_entity_poly.pdbx_strand_id
1 'polypeptide(L)'
;ELEALGVEMRKAFTETAIDFLDSLVSHYVLNLGHLVVAHAGLKQEMQGRGSGQVRDFCLYGETTGETDEFGLPVRHNWAADYRGTATVVYGHTPVPEAEWLNRTINIDTGCVFGGKLTGLRYPEMELVSVQADRVYCEPGRPFIAVGESPAGLSVQQVYDDLLDADDVLGKRFITTRLRSSVTVREENAVAALEVMSRFAANPKWLIYLPPTMSPSETSQKESYLEYPEDAFAYFRSQGVPKVICEKKHMGSRAVVIICKTEKAATQYFGVQDEGIGIVYTRTGRRFFNKPDLESDFLERIRAALERSGFWDEFQTEWACLDCELMPWSEKAQELLKGQYAAVGAAAITALTETVDMLQKAAARLDLDKGFEVNLESSVREFNIDWMLQKTGARRESIQKYIAAYRQYCWPVNSLDDLKLAPFHLLATEGEVHADKDHVWHMQALAKLCAADPNILLPTTYQMIDVTDQESLATGIAWWEQLTAEGGEGMVVKPLAFISKGKKGLVQPALKCRGREYLRIIYGAEYTAQHNLERLRSRSLGTKRSLALREFALGIEALERFIRREPLRRVHECVFGVLALESEPVDPRL
;
A
#
# COMPACT_ATOMS: atom_id res chain seq x y z
N GLU A 1 24.44 41.66 33.38
CA GLU A 1 25.62 40.94 33.93
C GLU A 1 26.94 41.55 33.48
N LEU A 2 27.18 41.72 32.17
CA LEU A 2 28.41 42.34 31.65
C LEU A 2 28.65 43.76 32.20
N GLU A 3 27.57 44.54 32.33
CA GLU A 3 27.59 45.89 32.92
C GLU A 3 27.83 45.92 34.44
N ALA A 4 27.70 44.78 35.12
CA ALA A 4 27.98 44.65 36.55
C ALA A 4 29.47 44.36 36.83
N LEU A 5 30.26 44.00 35.82
CA LEU A 5 31.70 43.77 35.94
C LEU A 5 32.47 45.10 36.04
N GLY A 6 33.54 45.10 36.85
CA GLY A 6 34.51 46.20 36.89
C GLY A 6 35.17 46.43 35.52
N VAL A 7 35.60 47.67 35.26
CA VAL A 7 36.03 48.15 33.93
C VAL A 7 37.11 47.27 33.29
N GLU A 8 38.15 46.90 34.04
CA GLU A 8 39.25 46.06 33.50
C GLU A 8 38.79 44.64 33.18
N MET A 9 38.01 44.03 34.08
CA MET A 9 37.49 42.67 33.90
C MET A 9 36.50 42.61 32.74
N ARG A 10 35.67 43.65 32.58
CA ARG A 10 34.76 43.77 31.43
C ARG A 10 35.54 43.83 30.13
N LYS A 11 36.58 44.65 30.05
CA LYS A 11 37.39 44.79 28.84
C LYS A 11 38.03 43.45 28.45
N ALA A 12 38.70 42.79 29.40
CA ALA A 12 39.34 41.50 29.16
C ALA A 12 38.33 40.41 28.76
N PHE A 13 37.16 40.38 29.40
CA PHE A 13 36.09 39.45 29.03
C PHE A 13 35.55 39.73 27.63
N THR A 14 35.29 41.00 27.28
CA THR A 14 34.79 41.38 25.95
C THR A 14 35.76 40.98 24.85
N GLU A 15 37.05 41.23 25.01
CA GLU A 15 38.08 40.80 24.04
C GLU A 15 38.07 39.28 23.87
N THR A 16 38.06 38.54 24.97
CA THR A 16 38.00 37.06 24.95
C THR A 16 36.71 36.54 24.30
N ALA A 17 35.58 37.18 24.56
CA ALA A 17 34.29 36.80 24.01
C ALA A 17 34.21 37.07 22.49
N ILE A 18 34.77 38.18 22.01
CA ILE A 18 34.86 38.48 20.58
C ILE A 18 35.72 37.42 19.88
N ASP A 19 36.93 37.16 20.38
CA ASP A 19 37.82 36.14 19.81
C ASP A 19 37.15 34.75 19.79
N PHE A 20 36.43 34.40 20.86
CA PHE A 20 35.67 33.16 20.92
C PHE A 20 34.56 33.12 19.85
N LEU A 21 33.71 34.15 19.77
CA LEU A 21 32.62 34.20 18.80
C LEU A 21 33.11 34.22 17.34
N ASP A 22 34.24 34.87 17.07
CA ASP A 22 34.88 34.88 15.76
C ASP A 22 35.46 33.52 15.37
N SER A 23 35.91 32.73 16.35
CA SER A 23 36.42 31.36 16.13
C SER A 23 35.32 30.34 15.81
N LEU A 24 34.05 30.65 16.09
CA LEU A 24 32.93 29.72 15.85
C LEU A 24 32.62 29.59 14.36
N VAL A 25 32.33 28.35 13.94
CA VAL A 25 31.78 28.06 12.61
C VAL A 25 30.29 28.41 12.55
N SER A 26 29.78 28.73 11.37
CA SER A 26 28.36 29.10 11.20
C SER A 26 27.41 27.92 11.44
N HIS A 27 27.85 26.70 11.15
CA HIS A 27 27.09 25.47 11.35
C HIS A 27 28.02 24.26 11.43
N TYR A 28 27.52 23.19 12.03
CA TYR A 28 28.17 21.89 12.06
C TYR A 28 27.50 20.94 11.07
N VAL A 29 28.30 20.15 10.35
CA VAL A 29 27.84 19.03 9.53
C VAL A 29 28.45 17.76 10.13
N LEU A 30 27.59 16.92 10.70
CA LEU A 30 27.93 15.75 11.49
C LEU A 30 27.33 14.48 10.86
N ASN A 31 27.72 13.33 11.41
CA ASN A 31 27.25 12.00 10.98
C ASN A 31 27.27 11.82 9.45
N LEU A 32 28.42 12.05 8.82
CA LEU A 32 28.59 11.90 7.36
C LEU A 32 27.59 12.74 6.52
N GLY A 33 27.14 13.88 7.05
CA GLY A 33 26.18 14.75 6.37
C GLY A 33 24.72 14.44 6.69
N HIS A 34 24.43 13.53 7.62
CA HIS A 34 23.06 13.22 8.05
C HIS A 34 22.54 14.13 9.17
N LEU A 35 23.40 14.91 9.81
CA LEU A 35 23.02 15.86 10.86
C LEU A 35 23.65 17.21 10.59
N VAL A 36 22.85 18.27 10.61
CA VAL A 36 23.28 19.65 10.52
C VAL A 36 22.78 20.40 11.75
N VAL A 37 23.68 21.15 12.40
CA VAL A 37 23.34 21.96 13.57
C VAL A 37 23.71 23.41 13.28
N ALA A 38 22.73 24.31 13.36
CA ALA A 38 22.88 25.74 13.10
C ALA A 38 22.04 26.56 14.07
N HIS A 39 22.32 27.85 14.27
CA HIS A 39 21.51 28.68 15.17
C HIS A 39 20.10 28.92 14.61
N ALA A 40 19.96 29.57 13.45
CA ALA A 40 18.66 29.85 12.83
C ALA A 40 18.15 28.77 11.85
N GLY A 41 19.04 27.87 11.44
CA GLY A 41 18.74 26.84 10.45
C GLY A 41 19.69 26.85 9.26
N LEU A 42 19.45 25.95 8.30
CA LEU A 42 20.25 25.88 7.08
C LEU A 42 19.56 25.11 5.95
N LYS A 43 19.40 25.76 4.78
CA LYS A 43 18.93 25.10 3.55
C LYS A 43 19.95 24.09 3.03
N GLN A 44 19.49 23.05 2.34
CA GLN A 44 20.34 21.93 1.89
C GLN A 44 21.52 22.40 1.02
N GLU A 45 21.27 23.31 0.08
CA GLU A 45 22.26 23.87 -0.84
C GLU A 45 23.35 24.71 -0.15
N MET A 46 23.14 25.10 1.11
CA MET A 46 24.10 25.85 1.93
C MET A 46 24.95 24.96 2.84
N GLN A 47 24.56 23.70 3.04
CA GLN A 47 25.23 22.78 3.97
C GLN A 47 26.67 22.48 3.53
N GLY A 48 27.62 22.62 4.45
CA GLY A 48 29.05 22.40 4.23
C GLY A 48 29.77 23.52 3.48
N ARG A 49 29.11 24.65 3.20
CA ARG A 49 29.71 25.80 2.51
C ARG A 49 30.10 26.90 3.49
N GLY A 50 31.24 27.54 3.25
CA GLY A 50 31.67 28.73 4.00
C GLY A 50 31.54 30.00 3.16
N SER A 51 30.53 30.82 3.41
CA SER A 51 30.40 32.16 2.81
C SER A 51 29.70 33.12 3.79
N GLY A 52 29.84 34.43 3.56
CA GLY A 52 29.13 35.45 4.34
C GLY A 52 27.62 35.23 4.33
N GLN A 53 27.04 34.97 3.16
CA GLN A 53 25.61 34.66 3.01
C GLN A 53 25.17 33.44 3.83
N VAL A 54 25.98 32.38 3.88
CA VAL A 54 25.68 31.20 4.70
C VAL A 54 25.72 31.55 6.19
N ARG A 55 26.73 32.33 6.61
CA ARG A 55 26.84 32.80 8.01
C ARG A 55 25.64 33.67 8.40
N ASP A 56 25.22 34.58 7.52
CA ASP A 56 24.05 35.43 7.75
C ASP A 56 22.77 34.61 7.87
N PHE A 57 22.56 33.62 7.00
CA PHE A 57 21.40 32.72 7.09
C PHE A 57 21.42 31.92 8.41
N CYS A 58 22.57 31.36 8.80
CA CYS A 58 22.70 30.62 10.06
C CYS A 58 22.45 31.49 11.29
N LEU A 59 22.68 32.81 11.22
CA LEU A 59 22.50 33.72 12.36
C LEU A 59 21.10 34.33 12.43
N TYR A 60 20.53 34.72 11.29
CA TYR A 60 19.33 35.55 11.25
C TYR A 60 18.13 34.87 10.59
N GLY A 61 18.37 33.79 9.84
CA GLY A 61 17.39 33.20 8.94
C GLY A 61 17.12 34.10 7.73
N GLU A 62 16.03 33.81 7.03
CA GLU A 62 15.57 34.58 5.87
C GLU A 62 14.39 35.48 6.28
N THR A 63 14.51 36.78 6.06
CA THR A 63 13.48 37.78 6.40
C THR A 63 12.66 38.15 5.18
N THR A 64 11.37 38.45 5.35
CA THR A 64 10.50 38.95 4.27
C THR A 64 10.78 40.43 3.92
N GLY A 65 11.54 41.12 4.78
CA GLY A 65 11.76 42.57 4.71
C GLY A 65 10.71 43.39 5.47
N GLU A 66 9.67 42.74 6.01
CA GLU A 66 8.64 43.37 6.83
C GLU A 66 8.98 43.26 8.33
N THR A 67 8.38 44.15 9.13
CA THR A 67 8.45 44.12 10.60
C THR A 67 7.05 43.90 11.17
N ASP A 68 6.93 43.06 12.19
CA ASP A 68 5.68 42.82 12.89
C ASP A 68 5.28 43.99 13.81
N GLU A 69 4.14 43.85 14.49
CA GLU A 69 3.60 44.86 15.42
C GLU A 69 4.49 45.11 16.65
N PHE A 70 5.45 44.22 16.91
CA PHE A 70 6.45 44.32 17.98
C PHE A 70 7.79 44.88 17.48
N GLY A 71 7.88 45.27 16.21
CA GLY A 71 9.10 45.80 15.58
C GLY A 71 10.14 44.73 15.25
N LEU A 72 9.77 43.44 15.26
CA LEU A 72 10.67 42.33 14.94
C LEU A 72 10.56 41.95 13.46
N PRO A 73 11.65 41.50 12.80
CA PRO A 73 11.58 41.07 11.41
C PRO A 73 10.69 39.84 11.22
N VAL A 74 9.76 39.94 10.27
CA VAL A 74 8.98 38.80 9.78
C VAL A 74 9.89 37.89 8.96
N ARG A 75 9.83 36.58 9.22
CA ARG A 75 10.76 35.58 8.66
C ARG A 75 10.04 34.56 7.80
N HIS A 76 10.71 34.14 6.73
CA HIS A 76 10.28 33.02 5.90
C HIS A 76 10.45 31.70 6.67
N ASN A 77 9.42 30.86 6.61
CA ASN A 77 9.48 29.51 7.18
C ASN A 77 10.22 28.56 6.24
N TRP A 78 11.55 28.73 6.13
CA TRP A 78 12.40 27.90 5.27
C TRP A 78 12.30 26.39 5.58
N ALA A 79 11.93 26.03 6.82
CA ALA A 79 11.74 24.64 7.24
C ALA A 79 10.55 23.97 6.52
N ALA A 80 9.51 24.74 6.17
CA ALA A 80 8.39 24.25 5.37
C ALA A 80 8.83 23.82 3.96
N ASP A 81 9.82 24.51 3.39
CA ASP A 81 10.35 24.23 2.05
C ASP A 81 11.55 23.29 2.04
N TYR A 82 12.04 22.87 3.22
CA TYR A 82 13.21 22.03 3.30
C TYR A 82 12.91 20.63 2.71
N ARG A 83 13.73 20.23 1.74
CA ARG A 83 13.64 18.92 1.06
C ARG A 83 14.89 18.05 1.24
N GLY A 84 15.83 18.49 2.09
CA GLY A 84 17.11 17.84 2.27
C GLY A 84 17.08 16.54 3.05
N THR A 85 18.11 15.71 2.83
CA THR A 85 18.23 14.40 3.48
C THR A 85 18.74 14.49 4.91
N ALA A 86 19.50 15.54 5.24
CA ALA A 86 20.04 15.75 6.58
C ALA A 86 18.96 16.20 7.57
N THR A 87 19.04 15.73 8.80
CA THR A 87 18.31 16.29 9.93
C THR A 87 18.90 17.66 10.27
N VAL A 88 18.09 18.71 10.34
CA VAL A 88 18.56 20.06 10.71
C VAL A 88 18.05 20.43 12.09
N VAL A 89 18.96 20.53 13.06
CA VAL A 89 18.65 20.96 14.43
C VAL A 89 19.03 22.42 14.56
N TYR A 90 18.09 23.24 15.03
CA TYR A 90 18.29 24.68 15.17
C TYR A 90 17.55 25.27 16.36
N GLY A 91 17.83 26.52 16.69
CA GLY A 91 17.25 27.23 17.83
C GLY A 91 17.49 28.74 17.74
N HIS A 92 16.50 29.49 17.25
CA HIS A 92 16.63 30.94 17.01
C HIS A 92 15.36 31.73 17.32
N THR A 93 14.20 31.25 16.88
CA THR A 93 12.91 31.85 17.21
C THR A 93 12.24 30.96 18.24
N PRO A 94 12.10 31.40 19.50
CA PRO A 94 11.55 30.57 20.55
C PRO A 94 10.17 30.02 20.23
N VAL A 95 9.96 28.73 20.44
CA VAL A 95 8.68 28.01 20.29
C VAL A 95 8.22 27.42 21.63
N PRO A 96 6.91 27.17 21.84
CA PRO A 96 6.45 26.59 23.11
C PRO A 96 6.92 25.14 23.30
N GLU A 97 6.89 24.34 22.24
CA GLU A 97 7.36 22.96 22.21
C GLU A 97 8.21 22.72 20.95
N ALA A 98 9.18 21.81 21.04
CA ALA A 98 10.01 21.44 19.91
C ALA A 98 9.26 20.42 19.03
N GLU A 99 8.96 20.81 17.79
CA GLU A 99 8.23 19.99 16.84
C GLU A 99 9.03 19.75 15.55
N TRP A 100 8.83 18.57 14.96
CA TRP A 100 9.44 18.20 13.68
C TRP A 100 8.68 18.82 12.52
N LEU A 101 9.41 19.39 11.57
CA LEU A 101 8.88 19.81 10.27
C LEU A 101 9.93 19.51 9.19
N ASN A 102 9.59 18.66 8.22
CA ASN A 102 10.44 18.24 7.11
C ASN A 102 11.86 17.80 7.52
N ARG A 103 12.02 17.00 8.58
CA ARG A 103 13.36 16.61 9.14
C ARG A 103 14.15 17.76 9.77
N THR A 104 13.53 18.91 9.96
CA THR A 104 14.09 20.02 10.73
C THR A 104 13.41 20.08 12.10
N ILE A 105 14.12 20.56 13.12
CA ILE A 105 13.57 20.75 14.45
C ILE A 105 14.16 21.98 15.13
N ASN A 106 13.26 22.82 15.64
CA ASN A 106 13.60 23.95 16.48
C ASN A 106 13.59 23.52 17.96
N ILE A 107 14.76 23.48 18.60
CA ILE A 107 14.91 23.14 20.02
C ILE A 107 14.98 24.37 20.93
N ASP A 108 14.88 25.59 20.39
CA ASP A 108 14.76 26.78 21.21
C ASP A 108 13.34 26.88 21.76
N THR A 109 13.15 26.28 22.95
CA THR A 109 11.90 26.33 23.70
C THR A 109 11.84 27.48 24.71
N GLY A 110 12.57 28.57 24.45
CA GLY A 110 12.50 29.80 25.22
C GLY A 110 12.95 29.69 26.68
N CYS A 111 13.96 28.87 26.98
CA CYS A 111 14.48 28.69 28.34
C CYS A 111 14.77 30.03 29.04
N VAL A 112 15.35 31.00 28.31
CA VAL A 112 15.70 32.33 28.86
C VAL A 112 14.45 33.13 29.28
N PHE A 113 13.31 32.87 28.63
CA PHE A 113 12.02 33.52 28.87
C PHE A 113 11.15 32.73 29.86
N GLY A 114 11.71 31.74 30.56
CA GLY A 114 10.97 30.90 31.52
C GLY A 114 10.34 29.63 30.94
N GLY A 115 10.61 29.31 29.67
CA GLY A 115 10.21 28.06 29.02
C GLY A 115 11.05 26.86 29.45
N LYS A 116 11.50 26.04 28.50
CA LYS A 116 12.31 24.84 28.78
C LYS A 116 13.70 24.93 28.16
N LEU A 117 14.69 24.31 28.79
CA LEU A 117 15.94 23.94 28.13
C LEU A 117 15.73 22.58 27.46
N THR A 118 15.72 22.57 26.13
CA THR A 118 15.45 21.37 25.34
C THR A 118 16.69 20.91 24.57
N GLY A 119 16.92 19.61 24.57
CA GLY A 119 17.97 18.95 23.81
C GLY A 119 17.41 17.79 22.98
N LEU A 120 18.03 17.54 21.83
CA LEU A 120 17.78 16.35 21.02
C LEU A 120 18.88 15.33 21.27
N ARG A 121 18.51 14.12 21.69
CA ARG A 121 19.40 12.96 21.72
C ARG A 121 19.46 12.34 20.33
N TYR A 122 20.60 12.44 19.68
CA TYR A 122 20.84 11.87 18.36
C TYR A 122 21.84 10.71 18.47
N PRO A 123 21.59 9.53 17.86
CA PRO A 123 20.62 9.25 16.80
C PRO A 123 19.26 8.71 17.27
N GLU A 124 18.99 8.64 18.58
CA GLU A 124 17.73 8.10 19.12
C GLU A 124 16.50 8.95 18.76
N MET A 125 16.72 10.21 18.36
CA MET A 125 15.71 11.21 18.02
C MET A 125 14.75 11.53 19.18
N GLU A 126 15.22 11.33 20.42
CA GLU A 126 14.47 11.59 21.65
C GLU A 126 14.67 13.03 22.12
N LEU A 127 13.58 13.73 22.40
CA LEU A 127 13.61 15.05 23.01
C LEU A 127 13.69 14.92 24.54
N VAL A 128 14.66 15.61 25.12
CA VAL A 128 14.80 15.76 26.57
C VAL A 128 14.67 17.24 26.92
N SER A 129 13.91 17.55 27.96
CA SER A 129 13.75 18.94 28.40
C SER A 129 13.66 19.07 29.91
N VAL A 130 14.10 20.22 30.41
CA VAL A 130 13.94 20.63 31.81
C VAL A 130 13.34 22.03 31.86
N GLN A 131 12.47 22.29 32.83
CA GLN A 131 11.88 23.62 33.02
C GLN A 131 12.97 24.63 33.42
N ALA A 132 12.87 25.86 32.92
CA ALA A 132 13.70 26.95 33.40
C ALA A 132 13.45 27.23 34.89
N ASP A 133 14.51 27.45 35.65
CA ASP A 133 14.44 27.75 37.10
C ASP A 133 13.75 29.09 37.37
N ARG A 134 13.91 30.06 36.46
CA ARG A 134 13.31 31.39 36.51
C ARG A 134 13.27 32.03 35.12
N VAL A 135 12.56 33.15 34.99
CA VAL A 135 12.66 34.05 33.85
C VAL A 135 13.96 34.84 33.97
N TYR A 136 14.86 34.69 32.99
CA TYR A 136 16.16 35.38 32.96
C TYR A 136 16.10 36.68 32.13
N CYS A 137 15.18 36.74 31.16
CA CYS A 137 14.91 37.90 30.34
C CYS A 137 13.41 38.00 30.10
N GLU A 138 12.84 39.21 30.19
CA GLU A 138 11.45 39.44 29.80
C GLU A 138 11.33 39.41 28.28
N PRO A 139 10.41 38.62 27.71
CA PRO A 139 10.30 38.49 26.27
C PRO A 139 9.67 39.73 25.65
N GLY A 140 10.21 40.21 24.53
CA GLY A 140 9.67 41.38 23.80
C GLY A 140 8.28 41.13 23.19
N ARG A 141 7.88 39.86 23.08
CA ARG A 141 6.53 39.37 22.74
C ARG A 141 6.04 38.49 23.89
N PRO A 142 4.75 38.45 24.24
CA PRO A 142 4.26 37.45 25.19
C PRO A 142 4.73 36.05 24.77
N PHE A 143 5.57 35.41 25.58
CA PHE A 143 5.98 34.05 25.29
C PHE A 143 4.74 33.18 25.39
N ILE A 144 4.36 32.57 24.26
CA ILE A 144 3.10 31.86 24.10
C ILE A 144 3.02 30.80 25.21
N ALA A 145 2.13 31.01 26.18
CA ALA A 145 1.79 30.00 27.17
C ALA A 145 1.36 28.75 26.39
N VAL A 146 1.83 27.57 26.84
CA VAL A 146 1.56 26.25 26.25
C VAL A 146 0.12 26.19 25.75
N GLY A 147 -0.04 26.52 24.48
CA GLY A 147 -1.29 26.46 23.77
C GLY A 147 -1.16 25.20 22.96
N GLU A 148 -1.93 24.18 23.34
CA GLU A 148 -2.24 23.08 22.43
C GLU A 148 -2.46 23.70 21.05
N SER A 149 -1.80 23.16 20.02
CA SER A 149 -2.16 23.45 18.64
C SER A 149 -3.68 23.58 18.57
N PRO A 150 -4.27 24.62 17.97
CA PRO A 150 -5.72 24.88 18.04
C PRO A 150 -6.60 23.68 17.66
N ALA A 151 -6.02 22.69 16.99
CA ALA A 151 -6.63 21.45 16.55
C ALA A 151 -5.97 20.16 17.11
N GLY A 152 -4.98 20.21 18.01
CA GLY A 152 -4.28 19.01 18.50
C GLY A 152 -3.42 18.28 17.46
N LEU A 153 -3.11 18.95 16.35
CA LEU A 153 -2.24 18.47 15.27
C LEU A 153 -0.81 18.99 15.44
N SER A 154 0.18 18.15 15.12
CA SER A 154 1.58 18.60 15.02
C SER A 154 1.80 19.53 13.82
N VAL A 155 2.87 20.33 13.86
CA VAL A 155 3.23 21.24 12.74
C VAL A 155 3.37 20.49 11.41
N GLN A 156 3.95 19.28 11.42
CA GLN A 156 4.06 18.45 10.21
C GLN A 156 2.68 18.05 9.67
N GLN A 157 1.76 17.61 10.54
CA GLN A 157 0.42 17.18 10.12
C GLN A 157 -0.43 18.31 9.54
N VAL A 158 -0.25 19.53 10.05
CA VAL A 158 -0.88 20.73 9.49
C VAL A 158 -0.30 21.03 8.10
N TYR A 159 1.02 20.88 7.92
CA TYR A 159 1.64 21.06 6.61
C TYR A 159 1.21 19.98 5.60
N ASP A 160 1.04 18.74 6.07
CA ASP A 160 0.65 17.59 5.25
C ASP A 160 -0.80 17.65 4.73
N ASP A 161 -1.62 18.63 5.15
CA ASP A 161 -2.95 18.89 4.56
C ASP A 161 -2.89 19.38 3.11
N LEU A 162 -1.77 19.97 2.69
CA LEU A 162 -1.63 20.57 1.37
C LEU A 162 -0.63 19.78 0.53
N LEU A 163 -1.15 19.00 -0.42
CA LEU A 163 -0.32 18.25 -1.36
C LEU A 163 0.20 19.17 -2.47
N ASP A 164 1.52 19.17 -2.66
CA ASP A 164 2.15 19.84 -3.78
C ASP A 164 2.14 18.91 -5.02
N ALA A 165 1.61 19.40 -6.13
CA ALA A 165 1.62 18.65 -7.39
C ALA A 165 3.05 18.39 -7.88
N ASP A 166 3.99 19.28 -7.57
CA ASP A 166 5.41 19.15 -7.89
C ASP A 166 6.13 18.11 -7.03
N ASP A 167 5.46 17.46 -6.06
CA ASP A 167 6.00 16.28 -5.39
C ASP A 167 5.76 14.99 -6.21
N VAL A 168 4.79 14.98 -7.12
CA VAL A 168 4.36 13.76 -7.84
C VAL A 168 4.43 13.85 -9.36
N LEU A 169 4.37 15.05 -9.96
CA LEU A 169 4.39 15.25 -11.42
C LEU A 169 5.76 15.00 -12.08
N GLY A 170 5.81 14.85 -13.39
CA GLY A 170 7.07 14.63 -14.12
C GLY A 170 7.67 13.24 -13.88
N LYS A 171 8.90 13.04 -14.37
CA LYS A 171 9.62 11.76 -14.24
C LYS A 171 10.20 11.61 -12.84
N ARG A 172 9.83 10.54 -12.12
CA ARG A 172 10.30 10.27 -10.76
C ARG A 172 11.22 9.07 -10.68
N PHE A 173 12.20 9.16 -9.79
CA PHE A 173 13.11 8.07 -9.42
C PHE A 173 12.99 7.83 -7.92
N ILE A 174 12.18 6.84 -7.56
CA ILE A 174 11.88 6.52 -6.17
C ILE A 174 12.89 5.48 -5.70
N THR A 175 13.65 5.84 -4.65
CA THR A 175 14.61 4.91 -4.02
C THR A 175 13.90 4.16 -2.90
N THR A 176 14.02 2.83 -2.91
CA THR A 176 13.47 1.95 -1.86
C THR A 176 14.57 1.05 -1.29
N ARG A 177 14.38 0.56 -0.07
CA ARG A 177 15.28 -0.43 0.56
C ARG A 177 15.36 -1.74 -0.22
N LEU A 178 14.25 -2.17 -0.82
CA LEU A 178 14.17 -3.44 -1.56
C LEU A 178 14.67 -3.34 -3.00
N ARG A 179 14.59 -2.15 -3.60
CA ARG A 179 15.00 -1.87 -4.97
C ARG A 179 15.53 -0.44 -5.07
N SER A 180 16.80 -0.32 -5.46
CA SER A 180 17.54 0.96 -5.44
C SER A 180 16.92 2.05 -6.33
N SER A 181 16.19 1.71 -7.38
CA SER A 181 15.46 2.69 -8.18
C SER A 181 14.21 2.09 -8.81
N VAL A 182 13.09 2.76 -8.58
CA VAL A 182 11.82 2.54 -9.29
C VAL A 182 11.53 3.81 -10.07
N THR A 183 11.54 3.69 -11.41
CA THR A 183 11.20 4.81 -12.28
C THR A 183 9.70 4.87 -12.50
N VAL A 184 9.10 6.03 -12.25
CA VAL A 184 7.74 6.37 -12.65
C VAL A 184 7.83 7.38 -13.78
N ARG A 185 7.19 7.07 -14.91
CA ARG A 185 7.18 7.96 -16.07
C ARG A 185 6.12 9.04 -15.89
N GLU A 186 6.31 10.16 -16.56
CA GLU A 186 5.44 11.32 -16.44
C GLU A 186 4.00 11.01 -16.84
N GLU A 187 3.80 10.26 -17.93
CA GLU A 187 2.47 9.85 -18.40
C GLU A 187 1.70 9.05 -17.34
N ASN A 188 2.40 8.20 -16.58
CA ASN A 188 1.82 7.39 -15.53
C ASN A 188 1.56 8.22 -14.26
N ALA A 189 2.45 9.16 -13.94
CA ALA A 189 2.28 10.07 -12.80
C ALA A 189 1.04 10.97 -12.97
N VAL A 190 0.81 11.49 -14.18
CA VAL A 190 -0.37 12.31 -14.49
C VAL A 190 -1.66 11.50 -14.34
N ALA A 191 -1.68 10.24 -14.81
CA ALA A 191 -2.83 9.36 -14.65
C ALA A 191 -3.13 9.05 -13.17
N ALA A 192 -2.09 8.82 -12.37
CA ALA A 192 -2.23 8.63 -10.92
C ALA A 192 -2.78 9.87 -10.22
N LEU A 193 -2.29 11.07 -10.58
CA LEU A 193 -2.76 12.33 -10.00
C LEU A 193 -4.25 12.57 -10.27
N GLU A 194 -4.76 12.21 -11.45
CA GLU A 194 -6.20 12.32 -11.76
C GLU A 194 -7.05 11.48 -10.81
N VAL A 195 -6.67 10.22 -10.62
CA VAL A 195 -7.40 9.28 -9.77
C VAL A 195 -7.35 9.74 -8.30
N MET A 196 -6.17 10.19 -7.86
CA MET A 196 -5.92 10.63 -6.49
C MET A 196 -6.64 11.94 -6.14
N SER A 197 -6.54 12.94 -6.99
CA SER A 197 -7.08 14.28 -6.71
C SER A 197 -8.61 14.33 -6.71
N ARG A 198 -9.26 13.45 -7.49
CA ARG A 198 -10.73 13.50 -7.67
C ARG A 198 -11.50 12.47 -6.87
N PHE A 199 -10.91 11.29 -6.62
CA PHE A 199 -11.70 10.13 -6.18
C PHE A 199 -11.11 9.38 -5.00
N ALA A 200 -9.87 9.70 -4.59
CA ALA A 200 -9.27 9.02 -3.46
C ALA A 200 -9.86 9.48 -2.14
N ALA A 201 -9.67 8.64 -1.13
CA ALA A 201 -9.91 9.03 0.25
C ALA A 201 -8.96 10.15 0.70
N ASN A 202 -9.17 10.65 1.93
CA ASN A 202 -8.23 11.56 2.57
C ASN A 202 -6.80 11.00 2.46
N PRO A 203 -5.87 11.71 1.79
CA PRO A 203 -4.52 11.23 1.54
C PRO A 203 -3.76 10.84 2.81
N LYS A 204 -4.08 11.44 3.96
CA LYS A 204 -3.47 11.11 5.26
C LYS A 204 -3.66 9.65 5.68
N TRP A 205 -4.73 9.00 5.23
CA TRP A 205 -4.93 7.56 5.43
C TRP A 205 -4.10 6.68 4.49
N LEU A 206 -3.63 7.22 3.36
CA LEU A 206 -3.03 6.42 2.30
C LEU A 206 -1.54 6.23 2.55
N ILE A 207 -1.25 5.41 3.55
CA ILE A 207 0.12 5.00 3.94
C ILE A 207 0.64 3.80 3.11
N TYR A 208 -0.23 3.16 2.33
CA TYR A 208 0.06 1.96 1.57
C TYR A 208 -0.90 1.79 0.39
N LEU A 209 -0.42 1.19 -0.70
CA LEU A 209 -1.28 0.57 -1.72
C LEU A 209 -0.75 -0.82 -2.05
N PRO A 210 -1.65 -1.82 -2.18
CA PRO A 210 -1.25 -3.19 -2.42
C PRO A 210 -0.72 -3.37 -3.85
N PRO A 211 0.30 -4.23 -4.04
CA PRO A 211 0.85 -4.49 -5.36
C PRO A 211 -0.07 -5.38 -6.20
N THR A 212 0.09 -5.27 -7.51
CA THR A 212 -0.39 -6.22 -8.48
C THR A 212 0.21 -7.60 -8.25
N MET A 213 -0.47 -8.64 -8.72
CA MET A 213 -0.02 -10.03 -8.57
C MET A 213 0.08 -10.70 -9.94
N SER A 214 1.20 -11.39 -10.19
CA SER A 214 1.41 -12.21 -11.38
C SER A 214 0.84 -13.62 -11.19
N PRO A 215 0.36 -14.28 -12.26
CA PRO A 215 0.12 -15.71 -12.24
C PRO A 215 1.42 -16.50 -12.37
N SER A 216 1.34 -17.80 -12.12
CA SER A 216 2.38 -18.77 -12.50
C SER A 216 2.53 -18.87 -14.02
N GLU A 217 3.60 -19.53 -14.43
CA GLU A 217 3.83 -20.00 -15.80
C GLU A 217 2.60 -20.78 -16.31
N THR A 218 2.40 -20.75 -17.64
CA THR A 218 1.32 -21.52 -18.27
C THR A 218 1.62 -23.01 -18.17
N SER A 219 0.64 -23.76 -17.69
CA SER A 219 0.80 -25.19 -17.49
C SER A 219 0.86 -25.97 -18.80
N GLN A 220 1.70 -27.01 -18.82
CA GLN A 220 1.70 -28.03 -19.87
C GLN A 220 0.69 -29.15 -19.59
N LYS A 221 0.14 -29.23 -18.38
CA LYS A 221 -0.86 -30.23 -18.01
C LYS A 221 -2.09 -30.12 -18.91
N GLU A 222 -2.58 -31.26 -19.39
CA GLU A 222 -3.74 -31.32 -20.27
C GLU A 222 -4.96 -30.65 -19.60
N SER A 223 -5.70 -29.85 -20.35
CA SER A 223 -6.90 -29.12 -19.88
C SER A 223 -6.69 -28.00 -18.84
N TYR A 224 -5.45 -27.71 -18.43
CA TYR A 224 -5.14 -26.62 -17.50
C TYR A 224 -4.33 -25.51 -18.17
N LEU A 225 -4.65 -24.26 -17.80
CA LEU A 225 -3.84 -23.09 -18.15
C LEU A 225 -2.90 -22.71 -17.00
N GLU A 226 -3.33 -22.94 -15.76
CA GLU A 226 -2.57 -22.73 -14.52
C GLU A 226 -2.70 -24.00 -13.68
N TYR A 227 -1.59 -24.47 -13.11
CA TYR A 227 -1.56 -25.63 -12.24
C TYR A 227 -0.50 -25.45 -11.13
N PRO A 228 -0.69 -26.03 -9.92
CA PRO A 228 0.19 -25.78 -8.77
C PRO A 228 1.68 -26.05 -9.02
N GLU A 229 1.99 -27.09 -9.80
CA GLU A 229 3.37 -27.49 -10.14
C GLU A 229 4.18 -26.33 -10.73
N ASP A 230 3.57 -25.49 -11.56
CA ASP A 230 4.23 -24.36 -12.22
C ASP A 230 4.64 -23.29 -11.20
N ALA A 231 3.76 -23.01 -10.22
CA ALA A 231 4.07 -22.06 -9.14
C ALA A 231 5.16 -22.61 -8.21
N PHE A 232 5.11 -23.90 -7.85
CA PHE A 232 6.12 -24.54 -7.03
C PHE A 232 7.49 -24.58 -7.73
N ALA A 233 7.50 -24.90 -9.03
CA ALA A 233 8.71 -24.89 -9.85
C ALA A 233 9.35 -23.49 -9.90
N TYR A 234 8.55 -22.42 -9.98
CA TYR A 234 9.06 -21.05 -9.89
C TYR A 234 9.85 -20.83 -8.59
N PHE A 235 9.24 -21.07 -7.42
CA PHE A 235 9.91 -20.82 -6.13
C PHE A 235 11.14 -21.71 -5.93
N ARG A 236 11.06 -22.98 -6.34
CA ARG A 236 12.21 -23.90 -6.36
C ARG A 236 13.36 -23.35 -7.19
N SER A 237 13.08 -22.82 -8.39
CA SER A 237 14.09 -22.24 -9.29
C SER A 237 14.76 -20.98 -8.70
N GLN A 238 14.05 -20.25 -7.83
CA GLN A 238 14.57 -19.08 -7.14
C GLN A 238 15.37 -19.43 -5.88
N GLY A 239 15.43 -20.71 -5.48
CA GLY A 239 16.10 -21.16 -4.27
C GLY A 239 15.27 -20.98 -3.00
N VAL A 240 13.94 -20.93 -3.12
CA VAL A 240 13.00 -20.86 -1.99
C VAL A 240 12.43 -22.27 -1.75
N PRO A 241 12.86 -23.00 -0.70
CA PRO A 241 12.46 -24.39 -0.48
C PRO A 241 11.08 -24.54 0.16
N LYS A 242 10.60 -23.53 0.89
CA LYS A 242 9.32 -23.59 1.61
C LYS A 242 8.40 -22.46 1.16
N VAL A 243 7.18 -22.82 0.83
CA VAL A 243 6.11 -21.89 0.43
C VAL A 243 4.87 -22.14 1.27
N ILE A 244 4.04 -21.10 1.39
CA ILE A 244 2.69 -21.20 1.91
C ILE A 244 1.70 -21.05 0.75
N CYS A 245 0.69 -21.90 0.72
CA CYS A 245 -0.45 -21.81 -0.18
C CYS A 245 -1.64 -21.31 0.60
N GLU A 246 -2.12 -20.11 0.31
CA GLU A 246 -3.29 -19.53 0.94
C GLU A 246 -4.48 -19.60 -0.01
N LYS A 247 -5.69 -19.84 0.51
CA LYS A 247 -6.91 -19.76 -0.30
C LYS A 247 -7.00 -18.37 -0.93
N LYS A 248 -7.16 -18.33 -2.26
CA LYS A 248 -7.46 -17.08 -2.94
C LYS A 248 -8.94 -16.81 -2.78
N HIS A 249 -9.28 -15.92 -1.85
CA HIS A 249 -10.64 -15.44 -1.68
C HIS A 249 -11.04 -14.59 -2.89
N MET A 250 -12.28 -14.77 -3.33
CA MET A 250 -12.81 -14.05 -4.49
C MET A 250 -13.71 -12.92 -4.01
N GLY A 251 -13.12 -11.73 -3.86
CA GLY A 251 -13.81 -10.54 -3.40
C GLY A 251 -13.20 -9.29 -4.03
N SER A 252 -12.94 -8.29 -3.20
CA SER A 252 -12.17 -7.11 -3.57
C SER A 252 -11.12 -6.83 -2.51
N ARG A 253 -9.88 -6.63 -2.95
CA ARG A 253 -8.77 -6.22 -2.09
C ARG A 253 -9.13 -4.95 -1.34
N ALA A 254 -9.04 -4.99 -0.01
CA ALA A 254 -9.36 -3.91 0.89
C ALA A 254 -8.23 -3.73 1.89
N VAL A 255 -7.71 -2.51 1.99
CA VAL A 255 -6.81 -2.11 3.07
C VAL A 255 -7.68 -1.52 4.17
N VAL A 256 -7.56 -2.06 5.38
CA VAL A 256 -8.29 -1.59 6.56
C VAL A 256 -7.29 -0.94 7.50
N ILE A 257 -7.44 0.36 7.71
CA ILE A 257 -6.74 1.06 8.79
C ILE A 257 -7.74 1.30 9.89
N ILE A 258 -7.37 0.91 11.10
CA ILE A 258 -8.25 0.98 12.26
C ILE A 258 -7.46 1.46 13.46
N CYS A 259 -7.97 2.49 14.11
CA CYS A 259 -7.47 3.08 15.33
C CYS A 259 -8.36 2.68 16.50
N LYS A 260 -7.77 2.60 17.69
CA LYS A 260 -8.48 2.31 18.94
C LYS A 260 -9.46 3.43 19.31
N THR A 261 -9.13 4.67 18.97
CA THR A 261 -9.95 5.87 19.22
C THR A 261 -9.75 6.91 18.12
N GLU A 262 -10.63 7.91 18.02
CA GLU A 262 -10.44 9.06 17.13
C GLU A 262 -9.20 9.89 17.52
N LYS A 263 -8.84 9.92 18.81
CA LYS A 263 -7.61 10.57 19.27
C LYS A 263 -6.37 9.91 18.66
N ALA A 264 -6.37 8.60 18.53
CA ALA A 264 -5.30 7.88 17.84
C ALA A 264 -5.27 8.21 16.34
N ALA A 265 -6.42 8.36 15.67
CA ALA A 265 -6.47 8.82 14.28
C ALA A 265 -5.80 10.21 14.12
N THR A 266 -6.12 11.17 14.99
CA THR A 266 -5.47 12.49 15.01
C THR A 266 -3.98 12.38 15.31
N GLN A 267 -3.60 11.63 16.34
CA GLN A 267 -2.21 11.52 16.79
C GLN A 267 -1.29 10.89 15.74
N TYR A 268 -1.69 9.76 15.15
CA TYR A 268 -0.81 8.98 14.25
C TYR A 268 -0.95 9.35 12.78
N PHE A 269 -2.14 9.80 12.35
CA PHE A 269 -2.42 10.09 10.93
C PHE A 269 -2.69 11.57 10.66
N GLY A 270 -2.96 12.39 11.69
CA GLY A 270 -3.34 13.78 11.51
C GLY A 270 -4.73 13.96 10.91
N VAL A 271 -5.58 12.94 11.03
CA VAL A 271 -6.96 12.93 10.51
C VAL A 271 -7.92 13.33 11.62
N GLN A 272 -8.84 14.25 11.32
CA GLN A 272 -9.87 14.73 12.24
C GLN A 272 -11.25 14.55 11.60
N ASP A 273 -12.28 14.35 12.42
CA ASP A 273 -13.70 14.29 12.00
C ASP A 273 -14.06 13.23 10.93
N GLU A 274 -13.21 12.21 10.73
CA GLU A 274 -13.46 11.08 9.81
C GLU A 274 -13.62 9.73 10.53
N GLY A 275 -13.70 9.74 11.86
CA GLY A 275 -13.87 8.55 12.69
C GLY A 275 -12.57 7.81 12.99
N ILE A 276 -12.72 6.54 13.39
CA ILE A 276 -11.64 5.71 13.93
C ILE A 276 -10.80 4.99 12.86
N GLY A 277 -11.03 5.20 11.57
CA GLY A 277 -10.31 4.47 10.53
C GLY A 277 -10.91 4.60 9.15
N ILE A 278 -10.46 3.72 8.25
CA ILE A 278 -10.90 3.70 6.85
C ILE A 278 -10.81 2.29 6.25
N VAL A 279 -11.66 2.01 5.27
CA VAL A 279 -11.51 0.88 4.35
C VAL A 279 -11.34 1.41 2.93
N TYR A 280 -10.18 1.16 2.30
CA TYR A 280 -9.94 1.63 0.93
C TYR A 280 -9.49 0.51 -0.02
N THR A 281 -9.77 0.73 -1.29
CA THR A 281 -9.49 -0.20 -2.39
C THR A 281 -8.03 -0.11 -2.84
N ARG A 282 -7.62 -1.04 -3.71
CA ARG A 282 -6.28 -1.03 -4.34
C ARG A 282 -5.90 0.26 -5.11
N THR A 283 -6.86 1.16 -5.34
CA THR A 283 -6.64 2.46 -6.00
C THR A 283 -6.79 3.65 -5.07
N GLY A 284 -6.84 3.44 -3.75
CA GLY A 284 -6.90 4.51 -2.74
C GLY A 284 -8.28 5.14 -2.56
N ARG A 285 -9.32 4.58 -3.19
CA ARG A 285 -10.72 5.05 -3.02
C ARG A 285 -11.38 4.37 -1.83
N ARG A 286 -12.24 5.09 -1.10
CA ARG A 286 -13.12 4.49 -0.08
C ARG A 286 -13.86 3.28 -0.64
N PHE A 287 -13.90 2.20 0.14
CA PHE A 287 -14.51 0.95 -0.29
C PHE A 287 -16.02 1.10 -0.33
N PHE A 288 -16.60 1.58 0.77
CA PHE A 288 -18.03 1.82 0.91
C PHE A 288 -18.38 3.23 0.42
N ASN A 289 -19.50 3.34 -0.29
CA ASN A 289 -20.00 4.64 -0.73
C ASN A 289 -20.85 5.33 0.35
N LYS A 290 -21.23 4.61 1.42
CA LYS A 290 -22.06 5.10 2.52
C LYS A 290 -21.20 5.23 3.79
N PRO A 291 -20.97 6.45 4.31
CA PRO A 291 -20.14 6.66 5.49
C PRO A 291 -20.61 5.88 6.72
N ASP A 292 -21.93 5.85 6.99
CA ASP A 292 -22.49 5.16 8.16
C ASP A 292 -22.17 3.65 8.14
N LEU A 293 -22.26 3.02 6.95
CA LEU A 293 -21.95 1.59 6.79
C LEU A 293 -20.47 1.31 7.05
N GLU A 294 -19.59 2.18 6.59
CA GLU A 294 -18.15 2.06 6.85
C GLU A 294 -17.84 2.25 8.34
N SER A 295 -18.48 3.22 8.99
CA SER A 295 -18.35 3.47 10.43
C SER A 295 -18.79 2.25 11.25
N ASP A 296 -19.98 1.71 10.98
CA ASP A 296 -20.49 0.51 11.66
C ASP A 296 -19.58 -0.71 11.41
N PHE A 297 -19.06 -0.85 10.20
CA PHE A 297 -18.09 -1.90 9.86
C PHE A 297 -16.80 -1.75 10.67
N LEU A 298 -16.19 -0.56 10.69
CA LEU A 298 -14.96 -0.28 11.41
C LEU A 298 -15.12 -0.47 12.92
N GLU A 299 -16.24 -0.04 13.49
CA GLU A 299 -16.54 -0.23 14.91
C GLU A 299 -16.64 -1.71 15.28
N ARG A 300 -17.22 -2.52 14.40
CA ARG A 300 -17.26 -3.98 14.58
C ARG A 300 -15.85 -4.61 14.55
N ILE A 301 -14.99 -4.16 13.64
CA ILE A 301 -13.59 -4.62 13.58
C ILE A 301 -12.80 -4.16 14.82
N ARG A 302 -12.98 -2.91 15.25
CA ARG A 302 -12.38 -2.37 16.48
C ARG A 302 -12.76 -3.21 17.69
N ALA A 303 -14.04 -3.55 17.82
CA ALA A 303 -14.54 -4.39 18.90
C ALA A 303 -13.96 -5.81 18.86
N ALA A 304 -13.75 -6.38 17.67
CA ALA A 304 -13.06 -7.68 17.53
C ALA A 304 -11.59 -7.61 17.95
N LEU A 305 -10.88 -6.54 17.57
CA LEU A 305 -9.49 -6.28 18.01
C LEU A 305 -9.40 -6.18 19.54
N GLU A 306 -10.30 -5.41 20.15
CA GLU A 306 -10.41 -5.26 21.61
C GLU A 306 -10.63 -6.64 22.29
N ARG A 307 -11.61 -7.42 21.83
CA ARG A 307 -11.92 -8.75 22.39
C ARG A 307 -10.78 -9.74 22.25
N SER A 308 -9.99 -9.62 21.18
CA SER A 308 -8.84 -10.50 20.95
C SER A 308 -7.60 -10.14 21.79
N GLY A 309 -7.61 -9.01 22.50
CA GLY A 309 -6.44 -8.49 23.23
C GLY A 309 -5.36 -7.92 22.31
N PHE A 310 -5.71 -7.55 21.08
CA PHE A 310 -4.76 -7.14 20.04
C PHE A 310 -3.91 -5.93 20.45
N TRP A 311 -4.54 -4.90 21.02
CA TRP A 311 -3.86 -3.66 21.39
C TRP A 311 -2.74 -3.88 22.40
N ASP A 312 -2.96 -4.78 23.36
CA ASP A 312 -1.98 -5.12 24.39
C ASP A 312 -0.94 -6.11 23.86
N GLU A 313 -1.32 -7.09 23.03
CA GLU A 313 -0.36 -8.03 22.42
C GLU A 313 0.68 -7.30 21.55
N PHE A 314 0.24 -6.30 20.79
CA PHE A 314 1.07 -5.55 19.84
C PHE A 314 1.56 -4.19 20.37
N GLN A 315 1.18 -3.81 21.60
CA GLN A 315 1.53 -2.52 22.22
C GLN A 315 1.26 -1.34 21.27
N THR A 316 0.02 -1.26 20.78
CA THR A 316 -0.34 -0.29 19.74
C THR A 316 -1.77 0.22 19.89
N GLU A 317 -2.04 1.40 19.33
CA GLU A 317 -3.36 2.00 19.24
C GLU A 317 -3.93 2.05 17.81
N TRP A 318 -3.23 1.49 16.83
CA TRP A 318 -3.71 1.39 15.45
C TRP A 318 -3.14 0.18 14.72
N ALA A 319 -3.81 -0.25 13.66
CA ALA A 319 -3.34 -1.33 12.79
C ALA A 319 -3.66 -1.05 11.32
N CYS A 320 -2.76 -1.47 10.43
CA CYS A 320 -3.00 -1.55 8.99
C CYS A 320 -3.07 -3.02 8.56
N LEU A 321 -4.24 -3.43 8.07
CA LEU A 321 -4.53 -4.79 7.63
C LEU A 321 -4.70 -4.84 6.12
N ASP A 322 -4.15 -5.87 5.49
CA ASP A 322 -4.36 -6.20 4.08
C ASP A 322 -5.34 -7.38 3.99
N CYS A 323 -6.48 -7.14 3.35
CA CYS A 323 -7.64 -8.01 3.42
C CYS A 323 -8.27 -8.23 2.04
N GLU A 324 -9.11 -9.28 1.96
CA GLU A 324 -10.09 -9.45 0.90
C GLU A 324 -11.50 -9.28 1.51
N LEU A 325 -12.31 -8.39 0.95
CA LEU A 325 -13.69 -8.16 1.37
C LEU A 325 -14.66 -8.80 0.37
N MET A 326 -15.59 -9.61 0.87
CA MET A 326 -16.55 -10.41 0.11
C MET A 326 -18.00 -10.06 0.51
N PRO A 327 -18.99 -10.23 -0.38
CA PRO A 327 -18.90 -10.84 -1.72
C PRO A 327 -18.28 -9.94 -2.78
N TRP A 328 -17.83 -10.54 -3.88
CA TRP A 328 -17.43 -9.80 -5.07
C TRP A 328 -18.56 -8.92 -5.63
N SER A 329 -19.81 -9.37 -5.51
CA SER A 329 -20.99 -8.62 -5.97
C SER A 329 -21.19 -7.28 -5.28
N GLU A 330 -20.64 -7.06 -4.08
CA GLU A 330 -20.80 -5.80 -3.35
C GLU A 330 -20.17 -4.62 -4.11
N LYS A 331 -18.98 -4.82 -4.71
CA LYS A 331 -18.32 -3.77 -5.50
C LYS A 331 -18.51 -3.92 -7.00
N ALA A 332 -18.69 -5.15 -7.51
CA ALA A 332 -18.68 -5.45 -8.93
C ALA A 332 -20.08 -5.60 -9.56
N GLN A 333 -21.14 -5.12 -8.92
CA GLN A 333 -22.52 -5.35 -9.37
C GLN A 333 -22.79 -4.87 -10.81
N GLU A 334 -22.29 -3.68 -11.18
CA GLU A 334 -22.46 -3.14 -12.53
C GLU A 334 -21.73 -3.99 -13.57
N LEU A 335 -20.48 -4.38 -13.28
CA LEU A 335 -19.67 -5.25 -14.13
C LEU A 335 -20.33 -6.62 -14.31
N LEU A 336 -20.86 -7.20 -13.23
CA LEU A 336 -21.64 -8.44 -13.24
C LEU A 336 -22.85 -8.34 -14.15
N LYS A 337 -23.64 -7.27 -14.06
CA LYS A 337 -24.84 -7.09 -14.91
C LYS A 337 -24.48 -6.82 -16.37
N GLY A 338 -23.56 -5.88 -16.61
CA GLY A 338 -23.24 -5.37 -17.94
C GLY A 338 -22.36 -6.28 -18.79
N GLN A 339 -21.47 -7.07 -18.17
CA GLN A 339 -20.53 -7.93 -18.88
C GLN A 339 -20.83 -9.41 -18.64
N TYR A 340 -20.76 -9.88 -17.38
CA TYR A 340 -20.77 -11.32 -17.10
C TYR A 340 -22.14 -11.97 -17.34
N ALA A 341 -23.18 -11.42 -16.73
CA ALA A 341 -24.55 -11.91 -16.83
C ALA A 341 -25.13 -11.69 -18.23
N ALA A 342 -24.78 -10.59 -18.89
CA ALA A 342 -25.19 -10.31 -20.28
C ALA A 342 -24.68 -11.39 -21.25
N VAL A 343 -23.39 -11.73 -21.19
CA VAL A 343 -22.79 -12.81 -21.99
C VAL A 343 -23.45 -14.15 -21.65
N GLY A 344 -23.61 -14.45 -20.36
CA GLY A 344 -24.28 -15.67 -19.90
C GLY A 344 -25.69 -15.82 -20.46
N ALA A 345 -26.55 -14.82 -20.28
CA ALA A 345 -27.94 -14.82 -20.70
C ALA A 345 -28.12 -14.93 -22.23
N ALA A 346 -27.33 -14.17 -23.00
CA ALA A 346 -27.41 -14.20 -24.45
C ALA A 346 -26.96 -15.57 -24.99
N ALA A 347 -25.82 -16.08 -24.53
CA ALA A 347 -25.25 -17.32 -25.04
C ALA A 347 -26.06 -18.56 -24.62
N ILE A 348 -26.55 -18.65 -23.38
CA ILE A 348 -27.36 -19.81 -22.96
C ILE A 348 -28.67 -19.89 -23.74
N THR A 349 -29.32 -18.74 -24.00
CA THR A 349 -30.58 -18.68 -24.75
C THR A 349 -30.36 -19.13 -26.20
N ALA A 350 -29.37 -18.55 -26.88
CA ALA A 350 -29.09 -18.87 -28.27
C ALA A 350 -28.60 -20.33 -28.46
N LEU A 351 -27.69 -20.80 -27.60
CA LEU A 351 -27.13 -22.15 -27.73
C LEU A 351 -28.15 -23.24 -27.38
N THR A 352 -29.07 -22.98 -26.46
CA THR A 352 -30.14 -23.94 -26.14
C THR A 352 -31.05 -24.13 -27.35
N GLU A 353 -31.58 -23.03 -27.92
CA GLU A 353 -32.44 -23.10 -29.10
C GLU A 353 -31.70 -23.72 -30.31
N THR A 354 -30.43 -23.38 -30.50
CA THR A 354 -29.63 -23.94 -31.61
C THR A 354 -29.44 -25.45 -31.45
N VAL A 355 -29.12 -25.94 -30.25
CA VAL A 355 -29.01 -27.38 -30.00
C VAL A 355 -30.34 -28.08 -30.25
N ASP A 356 -31.45 -27.51 -29.77
CA ASP A 356 -32.78 -28.09 -29.97
C ASP A 356 -33.17 -28.16 -31.46
N MET A 357 -32.85 -27.13 -32.24
CA MET A 357 -33.06 -27.13 -33.70
C MET A 357 -32.17 -28.15 -34.41
N LEU A 358 -30.90 -28.26 -34.04
CA LEU A 358 -29.98 -29.26 -34.60
C LEU A 358 -30.44 -30.68 -34.28
N GLN A 359 -30.96 -30.94 -33.08
CA GLN A 359 -31.54 -32.24 -32.71
C GLN A 359 -32.79 -32.56 -33.54
N LYS A 360 -33.69 -31.59 -33.73
CA LYS A 360 -34.89 -31.76 -34.58
C LYS A 360 -34.51 -32.00 -36.04
N ALA A 361 -33.46 -31.34 -36.53
CA ALA A 361 -32.95 -31.57 -37.88
C ALA A 361 -32.32 -32.97 -38.00
N ALA A 362 -31.51 -33.41 -37.04
CA ALA A 362 -30.91 -34.74 -37.03
C ALA A 362 -31.94 -35.88 -36.97
N ALA A 363 -33.10 -35.64 -36.34
CA ALA A 363 -34.18 -36.63 -36.25
C ALA A 363 -34.98 -36.82 -37.56
N ARG A 364 -34.76 -36.00 -38.59
CA ARG A 364 -35.43 -36.17 -39.89
C ARG A 364 -34.68 -37.21 -40.73
N LEU A 365 -35.34 -38.33 -40.99
CA LEU A 365 -34.84 -39.50 -41.74
C LEU A 365 -34.39 -39.18 -43.19
N ASP A 366 -34.82 -38.05 -43.77
CA ASP A 366 -34.43 -37.65 -45.14
C ASP A 366 -33.00 -37.06 -45.21
N LEU A 367 -32.31 -36.98 -44.07
CA LEU A 367 -30.91 -36.55 -43.96
C LEU A 367 -29.96 -37.73 -43.69
N ASP A 368 -30.43 -38.99 -43.80
CA ASP A 368 -29.72 -40.18 -43.36
C ASP A 368 -28.51 -40.55 -44.28
N LYS A 369 -27.33 -40.56 -43.65
CA LYS A 369 -26.11 -41.37 -43.91
C LYS A 369 -25.41 -41.28 -45.27
N GLY A 370 -24.31 -40.53 -45.27
CA GLY A 370 -23.09 -40.95 -45.97
C GLY A 370 -22.37 -39.81 -46.66
N PHE A 371 -21.28 -39.32 -46.06
CA PHE A 371 -20.28 -38.54 -46.78
C PHE A 371 -18.88 -38.86 -46.21
N GLU A 372 -18.04 -39.45 -47.06
CA GLU A 372 -16.61 -39.66 -46.81
C GLU A 372 -15.83 -38.39 -47.16
N VAL A 373 -14.95 -37.97 -46.26
CA VAL A 373 -14.11 -36.77 -46.41
C VAL A 373 -13.04 -37.04 -47.48
N ASN A 374 -13.10 -36.34 -48.62
CA ASN A 374 -11.99 -36.28 -49.56
C ASN A 374 -11.24 -34.94 -49.39
N LEU A 375 -9.99 -35.01 -48.93
CA LEU A 375 -9.19 -33.88 -48.42
C LEU A 375 -8.73 -32.84 -49.48
N GLU A 376 -9.13 -32.98 -50.75
CA GLU A 376 -8.60 -32.16 -51.86
C GLU A 376 -9.55 -31.09 -52.41
N SER A 377 -10.84 -31.04 -52.04
CA SER A 377 -11.78 -30.05 -52.61
C SER A 377 -12.25 -29.02 -51.58
N SER A 378 -12.28 -27.75 -51.99
CA SER A 378 -12.62 -26.57 -51.19
C SER A 378 -14.12 -26.44 -50.84
N VAL A 379 -14.84 -27.55 -50.70
CA VAL A 379 -16.26 -27.59 -50.30
C VAL A 379 -16.33 -28.19 -48.90
N ARG A 380 -16.71 -27.39 -47.89
CA ARG A 380 -16.96 -27.90 -46.53
C ARG A 380 -18.33 -28.57 -46.51
N GLU A 381 -18.36 -29.89 -46.53
CA GLU A 381 -19.59 -30.67 -46.38
C GLU A 381 -20.23 -30.46 -44.99
N PHE A 382 -21.56 -30.55 -44.96
CA PHE A 382 -22.40 -30.33 -43.79
C PHE A 382 -22.48 -31.61 -42.94
N ASN A 383 -21.79 -31.63 -41.79
CA ASN A 383 -21.87 -32.73 -40.82
C ASN A 383 -22.70 -32.32 -39.60
N ILE A 384 -23.93 -32.81 -39.52
CA ILE A 384 -24.88 -32.45 -38.47
C ILE A 384 -24.46 -32.97 -37.09
N ASP A 385 -23.88 -34.17 -37.01
CA ASP A 385 -23.42 -34.78 -35.76
C ASP A 385 -22.27 -33.98 -35.15
N TRP A 386 -21.30 -33.58 -35.96
CA TRP A 386 -20.20 -32.72 -35.54
C TRP A 386 -20.70 -31.35 -35.06
N MET A 387 -21.66 -30.74 -35.77
CA MET A 387 -22.24 -29.47 -35.35
C MET A 387 -23.01 -29.61 -34.05
N LEU A 388 -23.76 -30.70 -33.86
CA LEU A 388 -24.49 -30.98 -32.64
C LEU A 388 -23.52 -31.19 -31.47
N GLN A 389 -22.47 -31.98 -31.65
CA GLN A 389 -21.42 -32.19 -30.64
C GLN A 389 -20.73 -30.88 -30.28
N LYS A 390 -20.31 -30.10 -31.28
CA LYS A 390 -19.63 -28.82 -31.08
C LYS A 390 -20.52 -27.82 -30.37
N THR A 391 -21.76 -27.65 -30.82
CA THR A 391 -22.70 -26.69 -30.21
C THR A 391 -23.13 -27.13 -28.82
N GLY A 392 -23.30 -28.44 -28.60
CA GLY A 392 -23.54 -29.03 -27.28
C GLY A 392 -22.41 -28.74 -26.30
N ALA A 393 -21.15 -28.92 -26.71
CA ALA A 393 -19.98 -28.60 -25.88
C ALA A 393 -19.89 -27.10 -25.55
N ARG A 394 -20.27 -26.21 -26.48
CA ARG A 394 -20.36 -24.76 -26.22
C ARG A 394 -21.47 -24.44 -25.22
N ARG A 395 -22.62 -25.10 -25.33
CA ARG A 395 -23.74 -24.97 -24.37
C ARG A 395 -23.32 -25.39 -22.96
N GLU A 396 -22.61 -26.50 -22.83
CA GLU A 396 -22.08 -26.96 -21.54
C GLU A 396 -21.04 -25.96 -20.98
N SER A 397 -20.16 -25.45 -21.84
CA SER A 397 -19.14 -24.46 -21.46
C SER A 397 -19.75 -23.17 -20.91
N ILE A 398 -20.83 -22.67 -21.53
CA ILE A 398 -21.53 -21.47 -21.02
C ILE A 398 -22.28 -21.76 -19.71
N GLN A 399 -22.85 -22.96 -19.54
CA GLN A 399 -23.48 -23.35 -18.26
C GLN A 399 -22.47 -23.33 -17.12
N LYS A 400 -21.26 -23.87 -17.35
CA LYS A 400 -20.16 -23.84 -16.37
C LYS A 400 -19.67 -22.42 -16.09
N TYR A 401 -19.55 -21.57 -17.11
CA TYR A 401 -19.26 -20.14 -16.93
C TYR A 401 -20.31 -19.42 -16.07
N ILE A 402 -21.60 -19.69 -16.31
CA ILE A 402 -22.69 -19.10 -15.51
C ILE A 402 -22.64 -19.59 -14.07
N ALA A 403 -22.40 -20.88 -13.87
CA ALA A 403 -22.24 -21.45 -12.54
C ALA A 403 -21.04 -20.80 -11.81
N ALA A 404 -19.91 -20.64 -12.48
CA ALA A 404 -18.69 -20.10 -11.92
C ALA A 404 -18.87 -18.67 -11.38
N TYR A 405 -19.39 -17.71 -12.16
CA TYR A 405 -19.52 -16.34 -11.64
C TYR A 405 -20.60 -16.20 -10.55
N ARG A 406 -21.64 -17.05 -10.58
CA ARG A 406 -22.72 -17.03 -9.57
C ARG A 406 -22.26 -17.44 -8.18
N GLN A 407 -21.26 -18.31 -8.08
CA GLN A 407 -20.70 -18.75 -6.79
C GLN A 407 -20.16 -17.60 -5.93
N TYR A 408 -19.81 -16.47 -6.56
CA TYR A 408 -19.22 -15.31 -5.89
C TYR A 408 -20.20 -14.15 -5.67
N CYS A 409 -21.50 -14.41 -5.88
CA CYS A 409 -22.56 -13.41 -5.81
C CYS A 409 -23.60 -13.80 -4.76
N TRP A 410 -23.77 -12.98 -3.73
CA TRP A 410 -24.91 -13.06 -2.81
C TRP A 410 -25.38 -11.65 -2.42
N PRO A 411 -26.66 -11.48 -2.06
CA PRO A 411 -27.16 -10.18 -1.61
C PRO A 411 -26.55 -9.80 -0.27
N VAL A 412 -26.22 -8.52 -0.11
CA VAL A 412 -25.77 -7.92 1.15
C VAL A 412 -26.90 -7.03 1.66
N ASN A 413 -27.56 -7.44 2.74
CA ASN A 413 -28.63 -6.67 3.38
C ASN A 413 -28.18 -6.10 4.73
N SER A 414 -27.15 -6.70 5.32
CA SER A 414 -26.58 -6.34 6.62
C SER A 414 -25.06 -6.59 6.64
N LEU A 415 -24.39 -6.13 7.69
CA LEU A 415 -22.96 -6.40 7.89
C LEU A 415 -22.64 -7.90 8.05
N ASP A 416 -23.58 -8.73 8.52
CA ASP A 416 -23.38 -10.18 8.68
C ASP A 416 -23.29 -10.92 7.34
N ASP A 417 -23.76 -10.29 6.25
CA ASP A 417 -23.64 -10.82 4.90
C ASP A 417 -22.25 -10.55 4.30
N LEU A 418 -21.44 -9.67 4.92
CA LEU A 418 -20.07 -9.41 4.52
C LEU A 418 -19.11 -10.42 5.15
N LYS A 419 -18.03 -10.75 4.43
CA LYS A 419 -16.90 -11.49 4.98
C LYS A 419 -15.60 -10.76 4.70
N LEU A 420 -14.86 -10.42 5.75
CA LEU A 420 -13.52 -9.87 5.67
C LEU A 420 -12.51 -10.97 5.98
N ALA A 421 -11.64 -11.27 5.01
CA ALA A 421 -10.54 -12.21 5.19
C ALA A 421 -9.21 -11.46 5.21
N PRO A 422 -8.69 -11.09 6.39
CA PRO A 422 -7.36 -10.52 6.49
C PRO A 422 -6.30 -11.60 6.20
N PHE A 423 -5.23 -11.22 5.48
CA PHE A 423 -4.11 -12.13 5.22
C PHE A 423 -2.73 -11.50 5.51
N HIS A 424 -2.63 -10.18 5.69
CA HIS A 424 -1.44 -9.55 6.27
C HIS A 424 -1.82 -8.54 7.36
N LEU A 425 -1.13 -8.63 8.50
CA LEU A 425 -0.97 -7.50 9.41
C LEU A 425 0.25 -6.73 8.91
N LEU A 426 0.05 -5.59 8.26
CA LEU A 426 1.14 -4.88 7.56
C LEU A 426 1.97 -4.05 8.52
N ALA A 427 1.31 -3.25 9.35
CA ALA A 427 1.97 -2.34 10.26
C ALA A 427 1.13 -2.07 11.52
N THR A 428 1.84 -1.86 12.61
CA THR A 428 1.36 -1.31 13.88
C THR A 428 2.31 -0.19 14.29
N GLU A 429 2.07 0.45 15.42
CA GLU A 429 3.00 1.46 15.93
C GLU A 429 4.44 0.92 16.02
N GLY A 430 5.39 1.66 15.47
CA GLY A 430 6.83 1.35 15.53
C GLY A 430 7.32 0.23 14.61
N GLU A 431 6.45 -0.57 13.99
CA GLU A 431 6.86 -1.78 13.25
C GLU A 431 6.08 -2.01 11.95
N VAL A 432 6.82 -2.32 10.88
CA VAL A 432 6.28 -2.96 9.67
C VAL A 432 6.56 -4.45 9.79
N HIS A 433 5.53 -5.28 9.86
CA HIS A 433 5.64 -6.73 10.13
C HIS A 433 6.07 -7.55 8.90
N ALA A 434 6.85 -6.95 7.98
CA ALA A 434 7.39 -7.61 6.79
C ALA A 434 8.63 -8.48 7.08
N ASP A 435 9.08 -8.49 8.35
CA ASP A 435 10.10 -9.39 8.88
C ASP A 435 9.51 -10.74 9.34
N LYS A 436 8.20 -10.78 9.68
CA LYS A 436 7.51 -12.00 10.07
C LYS A 436 7.23 -12.88 8.85
N ASP A 437 7.13 -14.18 9.06
CA ASP A 437 6.77 -15.12 8.00
C ASP A 437 5.24 -15.17 7.79
N HIS A 438 4.79 -15.71 6.66
CA HIS A 438 3.36 -15.77 6.39
C HIS A 438 2.57 -16.70 7.33
N VAL A 439 3.21 -17.69 7.97
CA VAL A 439 2.53 -18.54 8.96
C VAL A 439 2.18 -17.72 10.19
N TRP A 440 3.09 -16.87 10.64
CA TRP A 440 2.84 -15.92 11.72
C TRP A 440 1.65 -15.02 11.41
N HIS A 441 1.58 -14.45 10.18
CA HIS A 441 0.43 -13.65 9.77
C HIS A 441 -0.88 -14.43 9.83
N MET A 442 -0.90 -15.65 9.30
CA MET A 442 -2.11 -16.50 9.35
C MET A 442 -2.54 -16.79 10.79
N GLN A 443 -1.60 -17.09 11.69
CA GLN A 443 -1.89 -17.39 13.08
C GLN A 443 -2.36 -16.16 13.87
N ALA A 444 -1.68 -15.02 13.73
CA ALA A 444 -2.05 -13.78 14.39
C ALA A 444 -3.45 -13.32 13.95
N LEU A 445 -3.74 -13.38 12.65
CA LEU A 445 -5.03 -12.97 12.10
C LEU A 445 -6.14 -13.99 12.39
N ALA A 446 -5.82 -15.28 12.55
CA ALA A 446 -6.81 -16.28 12.98
C ALA A 446 -7.32 -16.01 14.39
N LYS A 447 -6.47 -15.53 15.32
CA LYS A 447 -6.91 -15.09 16.66
C LYS A 447 -7.92 -13.95 16.58
N LEU A 448 -7.64 -12.94 15.74
CA LEU A 448 -8.56 -11.84 15.48
C LEU A 448 -9.88 -12.35 14.89
N CYS A 449 -9.81 -13.24 13.90
CA CYS A 449 -11.00 -13.78 13.26
C CYS A 449 -11.89 -14.56 14.23
N ALA A 450 -11.31 -15.25 15.21
CA ALA A 450 -12.05 -15.97 16.23
C ALA A 450 -12.88 -15.04 17.15
N ALA A 451 -12.54 -13.74 17.23
CA ALA A 451 -13.27 -12.78 18.04
C ALA A 451 -14.59 -12.29 17.42
N ASP A 452 -14.79 -12.49 16.10
CA ASP A 452 -16.07 -12.24 15.41
C ASP A 452 -16.19 -13.12 14.14
N PRO A 453 -16.47 -14.42 14.29
CA PRO A 453 -16.54 -15.36 13.16
C PRO A 453 -17.70 -15.09 12.19
N ASN A 454 -18.64 -14.20 12.57
CA ASN A 454 -19.75 -13.82 11.72
C ASN A 454 -19.33 -12.88 10.59
N ILE A 455 -18.29 -12.07 10.77
CA ILE A 455 -17.78 -11.17 9.72
C ILE A 455 -16.34 -11.47 9.34
N LEU A 456 -15.52 -11.94 10.28
CA LEU A 456 -14.11 -12.24 10.05
C LEU A 456 -13.92 -13.70 9.65
N LEU A 457 -13.21 -13.92 8.55
CA LEU A 457 -12.96 -15.24 8.00
C LEU A 457 -11.46 -15.54 8.05
N PRO A 458 -11.00 -16.53 8.85
CA PRO A 458 -9.60 -16.95 8.80
C PRO A 458 -9.29 -17.60 7.44
N THR A 459 -8.14 -17.27 6.88
CA THR A 459 -7.70 -17.83 5.60
C THR A 459 -7.17 -19.25 5.81
N THR A 460 -7.72 -20.22 5.08
CA THR A 460 -7.17 -21.58 5.06
C THR A 460 -5.87 -21.60 4.28
N TYR A 461 -4.88 -22.33 4.79
CA TYR A 461 -3.56 -22.40 4.18
C TYR A 461 -2.92 -23.78 4.34
N GLN A 462 -1.92 -24.05 3.49
CA GLN A 462 -1.10 -25.26 3.53
C GLN A 462 0.38 -24.88 3.38
N MET A 463 1.25 -25.51 4.17
CA MET A 463 2.71 -25.38 4.04
C MET A 463 3.26 -26.46 3.11
N ILE A 464 4.05 -26.05 2.13
CA ILE A 464 4.61 -26.93 1.10
C ILE A 464 6.12 -26.79 1.03
N ASP A 465 6.83 -27.91 1.14
CA ASP A 465 8.25 -28.01 0.80
C ASP A 465 8.37 -28.35 -0.68
N VAL A 466 8.86 -27.42 -1.50
CA VAL A 466 8.95 -27.59 -2.96
C VAL A 466 10.09 -28.53 -3.38
N THR A 467 10.89 -29.02 -2.43
CA THR A 467 11.95 -29.99 -2.67
C THR A 467 11.50 -31.43 -2.38
N ASP A 468 10.37 -31.61 -1.70
CA ASP A 468 9.79 -32.90 -1.34
C ASP A 468 8.59 -33.27 -2.22
N GLN A 469 8.60 -34.48 -2.79
CA GLN A 469 7.54 -34.93 -3.70
C GLN A 469 6.22 -35.20 -2.99
N GLU A 470 6.24 -35.69 -1.75
CA GLU A 470 5.03 -35.96 -0.98
C GLU A 470 4.34 -34.66 -0.56
N SER A 471 5.13 -33.66 -0.15
CA SER A 471 4.64 -32.32 0.13
C SER A 471 4.02 -31.65 -1.10
N LEU A 472 4.66 -31.75 -2.28
CA LEU A 472 4.10 -31.26 -3.55
C LEU A 472 2.74 -31.91 -3.86
N ALA A 473 2.63 -33.24 -3.72
CA ALA A 473 1.38 -33.97 -3.94
C ALA A 473 0.27 -33.51 -2.99
N THR A 474 0.62 -33.26 -1.72
CA THR A 474 -0.31 -32.72 -0.72
C THR A 474 -0.86 -31.35 -1.13
N GLY A 475 0.01 -30.44 -1.61
CA GLY A 475 -0.39 -29.11 -2.06
C GLY A 475 -1.26 -29.14 -3.31
N ILE A 476 -0.97 -30.05 -4.25
CA ILE A 476 -1.79 -30.27 -5.44
C ILE A 476 -3.18 -30.76 -5.05
N ALA A 477 -3.27 -31.80 -4.22
CA ALA A 477 -4.54 -32.38 -3.80
C ALA A 477 -5.41 -31.35 -3.05
N TRP A 478 -4.80 -30.54 -2.19
CA TRP A 478 -5.48 -29.45 -1.48
C TRP A 478 -6.06 -28.40 -2.44
N TRP A 479 -5.28 -27.99 -3.44
CA TRP A 479 -5.76 -27.04 -4.46
C TRP A 479 -6.87 -27.63 -5.34
N GLU A 480 -6.78 -28.91 -5.71
CA GLU A 480 -7.81 -29.61 -6.49
C GLU A 480 -9.12 -29.68 -5.71
N GLN A 481 -9.06 -30.02 -4.42
CA GLN A 481 -10.22 -30.01 -3.54
C GLN A 481 -10.82 -28.60 -3.43
N LEU A 482 -10.00 -27.59 -3.11
CA LEU A 482 -10.43 -26.21 -2.93
C LEU A 482 -11.15 -25.66 -4.17
N THR A 483 -10.63 -25.96 -5.36
CA THR A 483 -11.20 -25.48 -6.62
C THR A 483 -12.42 -26.29 -7.06
N ALA A 484 -12.50 -27.58 -6.71
CA ALA A 484 -13.69 -28.40 -6.93
C ALA A 484 -14.89 -27.94 -6.07
N GLU A 485 -14.62 -27.42 -4.87
CA GLU A 485 -15.64 -26.83 -3.97
C GLU A 485 -16.08 -25.41 -4.40
N GLY A 486 -15.57 -24.89 -5.52
CA GLY A 486 -15.93 -23.58 -6.06
C GLY A 486 -15.03 -22.43 -5.59
N GLY A 487 -13.89 -22.71 -4.97
CA GLY A 487 -12.87 -21.70 -4.69
C GLY A 487 -12.20 -21.18 -5.97
N GLU A 488 -11.79 -19.90 -5.97
CA GLU A 488 -11.07 -19.32 -7.12
C GLU A 488 -9.74 -20.03 -7.39
N GLY A 489 -9.06 -20.48 -6.33
CA GLY A 489 -7.74 -21.10 -6.40
C GLY A 489 -6.92 -20.72 -5.18
N MET A 490 -5.60 -20.60 -5.36
CA MET A 490 -4.68 -20.27 -4.28
C MET A 490 -3.70 -19.16 -4.67
N VAL A 491 -3.14 -18.54 -3.64
CA VAL A 491 -1.97 -17.66 -3.73
C VAL A 491 -0.80 -18.39 -3.09
N VAL A 492 0.26 -18.64 -3.87
CA VAL A 492 1.49 -19.26 -3.40
C VAL A 492 2.49 -18.16 -3.07
N LYS A 493 2.98 -18.16 -1.83
CA LYS A 493 3.92 -17.16 -1.32
C LYS A 493 5.18 -17.84 -0.75
N PRO A 494 6.37 -17.23 -0.85
CA PRO A 494 7.54 -17.74 -0.14
C PRO A 494 7.27 -17.70 1.37
N LEU A 495 7.76 -18.65 2.18
CA LEU A 495 7.49 -18.63 3.62
C LEU A 495 7.86 -17.28 4.27
N ALA A 496 9.08 -16.80 4.01
CA ALA A 496 9.49 -15.46 4.43
C ALA A 496 8.85 -14.40 3.54
N PHE A 497 8.23 -13.38 4.17
CA PHE A 497 7.49 -12.31 3.49
C PHE A 497 8.33 -11.58 2.43
N ILE A 498 9.61 -11.32 2.72
CA ILE A 498 10.58 -10.77 1.77
C ILE A 498 11.64 -11.82 1.48
N SER A 499 11.66 -12.32 0.25
CA SER A 499 12.63 -13.33 -0.20
C SER A 499 13.52 -12.82 -1.33
N LYS A 500 14.82 -13.15 -1.26
CA LYS A 500 15.81 -12.84 -2.32
C LYS A 500 16.40 -14.14 -2.87
N GLY A 501 16.37 -14.29 -4.19
CA GLY A 501 17.02 -15.36 -4.93
C GLY A 501 18.29 -14.88 -5.61
N LYS A 502 18.85 -15.71 -6.50
CA LYS A 502 20.12 -15.41 -7.20
C LYS A 502 20.10 -14.12 -8.02
N LYS A 503 18.92 -13.71 -8.50
CA LYS A 503 18.71 -12.54 -9.37
C LYS A 503 18.10 -11.33 -8.64
N GLY A 504 18.07 -11.35 -7.31
CA GLY A 504 17.47 -10.31 -6.48
C GLY A 504 16.13 -10.71 -5.91
N LEU A 505 15.21 -9.75 -5.78
CA LEU A 505 13.91 -9.94 -5.14
C LEU A 505 13.07 -11.00 -5.88
N VAL A 506 12.52 -11.96 -5.12
CA VAL A 506 11.60 -13.01 -5.60
C VAL A 506 10.18 -12.45 -5.61
N GLN A 507 9.30 -12.99 -6.46
CA GLN A 507 7.87 -12.62 -6.42
C GLN A 507 7.32 -12.82 -5.00
N PRO A 508 6.64 -11.81 -4.42
CA PRO A 508 6.05 -11.93 -3.08
C PRO A 508 4.86 -12.89 -3.09
N ALA A 509 4.23 -13.09 -4.24
CA ALA A 509 3.09 -13.98 -4.41
C ALA A 509 2.91 -14.36 -5.88
N LEU A 510 2.45 -15.58 -6.13
CA LEU A 510 1.93 -16.03 -7.42
C LEU A 510 0.50 -16.55 -7.25
N LYS A 511 -0.43 -16.10 -8.10
CA LYS A 511 -1.77 -16.70 -8.16
C LYS A 511 -1.75 -17.98 -9.02
N CYS A 512 -2.45 -19.00 -8.56
CA CYS A 512 -2.73 -20.23 -9.30
C CYS A 512 -4.22 -20.52 -9.23
N ARG A 513 -4.94 -20.19 -10.31
CA ARG A 513 -6.41 -20.17 -10.34
C ARG A 513 -7.00 -21.46 -10.89
N GLY A 514 -8.14 -21.86 -10.33
CA GLY A 514 -8.90 -23.03 -10.71
C GLY A 514 -9.40 -22.96 -12.14
N ARG A 515 -9.53 -24.14 -12.76
CA ARG A 515 -9.99 -24.28 -14.15
C ARG A 515 -11.37 -23.65 -14.37
N GLU A 516 -12.33 -23.94 -13.50
CA GLU A 516 -13.69 -23.42 -13.68
C GLU A 516 -13.77 -21.90 -13.44
N TYR A 517 -12.98 -21.38 -12.49
CA TYR A 517 -12.84 -19.94 -12.28
C TYR A 517 -12.31 -19.22 -13.53
N LEU A 518 -11.29 -19.77 -14.20
CA LEU A 518 -10.66 -19.13 -15.36
C LEU A 518 -11.61 -18.95 -16.55
N ARG A 519 -12.80 -19.59 -16.56
CA ARG A 519 -13.86 -19.28 -17.54
C ARG A 519 -14.34 -17.84 -17.44
N ILE A 520 -14.35 -17.28 -16.23
CA ILE A 520 -14.74 -15.89 -15.97
C ILE A 520 -13.74 -14.93 -16.63
N ILE A 521 -12.45 -15.30 -16.64
CA ILE A 521 -11.36 -14.44 -17.10
C ILE A 521 -11.04 -14.61 -18.59
N TYR A 522 -10.98 -15.85 -19.06
CA TYR A 522 -10.57 -16.19 -20.43
C TYR A 522 -11.75 -16.52 -21.36
N GLY A 523 -12.98 -16.49 -20.84
CA GLY A 523 -14.21 -16.81 -21.55
C GLY A 523 -14.67 -18.25 -21.38
N ALA A 524 -15.96 -18.49 -21.60
CA ALA A 524 -16.60 -19.78 -21.34
C ALA A 524 -15.90 -20.96 -22.05
N GLU A 525 -15.46 -20.75 -23.29
CA GLU A 525 -14.90 -21.76 -24.19
C GLU A 525 -13.36 -21.87 -24.14
N TYR A 526 -12.70 -21.25 -23.16
CA TYR A 526 -11.23 -21.20 -23.11
C TYR A 526 -10.59 -22.60 -22.97
N THR A 527 -11.31 -23.57 -22.40
CA THR A 527 -10.86 -24.95 -22.24
C THR A 527 -10.91 -25.77 -23.53
N ALA A 528 -11.48 -25.25 -24.62
CA ALA A 528 -11.43 -25.93 -25.91
C ALA A 528 -9.98 -25.99 -26.40
N GLN A 529 -9.54 -27.14 -26.90
CA GLN A 529 -8.12 -27.40 -27.23
C GLN A 529 -7.46 -26.28 -28.05
N HIS A 530 -8.09 -25.88 -29.16
CA HIS A 530 -7.57 -24.81 -30.02
C HIS A 530 -7.47 -23.43 -29.33
N ASN A 531 -8.33 -23.15 -28.33
CA ASN A 531 -8.26 -21.91 -27.55
C ASN A 531 -7.17 -22.02 -26.48
N LEU A 532 -7.11 -23.14 -25.77
CA LEU A 532 -6.14 -23.38 -24.71
C LEU A 532 -4.71 -23.32 -25.24
N GLU A 533 -4.43 -23.97 -26.38
CA GLU A 533 -3.11 -23.94 -27.03
C GLU A 533 -2.68 -22.51 -27.40
N ARG A 534 -3.59 -21.69 -27.92
CA ARG A 534 -3.32 -20.28 -28.22
C ARG A 534 -3.03 -19.46 -26.95
N LEU A 535 -3.75 -19.73 -25.87
CA LEU A 535 -3.62 -19.01 -24.59
C LEU A 535 -2.36 -19.37 -23.81
N ARG A 536 -1.72 -20.52 -24.09
CA ARG A 536 -0.42 -20.89 -23.51
C ARG A 536 0.71 -19.94 -23.93
N SER A 537 0.58 -19.27 -25.08
CA SER A 537 1.56 -18.28 -25.54
C SER A 537 1.29 -16.90 -24.90
N ARG A 538 1.60 -16.74 -23.60
CA ARG A 538 1.43 -15.46 -22.88
C ARG A 538 2.74 -14.96 -22.26
N SER A 539 2.96 -13.65 -22.27
CA SER A 539 4.14 -13.02 -21.66
C SER A 539 3.85 -12.57 -20.24
N LEU A 540 4.60 -13.11 -19.27
CA LEU A 540 4.47 -12.77 -17.85
C LEU A 540 5.46 -11.71 -17.37
N GLY A 541 6.47 -11.38 -18.20
CA GLY A 541 7.61 -10.55 -17.80
C GLY A 541 7.20 -9.18 -17.28
N THR A 542 6.32 -8.48 -18.01
CA THR A 542 5.83 -7.15 -17.63
C THR A 542 5.07 -7.19 -16.30
N LYS A 543 4.12 -8.12 -16.14
CA LYS A 543 3.32 -8.27 -14.92
C LYS A 543 4.19 -8.62 -13.70
N ARG A 544 5.18 -9.49 -13.87
CA ARG A 544 6.17 -9.84 -12.82
C ARG A 544 7.02 -8.64 -12.42
N SER A 545 7.45 -7.83 -13.40
CA SER A 545 8.24 -6.63 -13.13
C SER A 545 7.43 -5.56 -12.38
N LEU A 546 6.16 -5.37 -12.76
CA LEU A 546 5.22 -4.48 -12.07
C LEU A 546 5.03 -4.92 -10.61
N ALA A 547 4.68 -6.19 -10.38
CA ALA A 547 4.48 -6.73 -9.03
C ALA A 547 5.68 -6.49 -8.11
N LEU A 548 6.92 -6.67 -8.59
CA LEU A 548 8.13 -6.41 -7.79
C LEU A 548 8.38 -4.92 -7.52
N ARG A 549 8.09 -4.04 -8.49
CA ARG A 549 8.26 -2.58 -8.31
C ARG A 549 7.23 -2.04 -7.33
N GLU A 550 5.97 -2.40 -7.52
CA GLU A 550 4.87 -1.99 -6.67
C GLU A 550 5.02 -2.54 -5.25
N PHE A 551 5.46 -3.80 -5.09
CA PHE A 551 5.73 -4.37 -3.77
C PHE A 551 6.84 -3.62 -3.04
N ALA A 552 7.93 -3.27 -3.74
CA ALA A 552 9.00 -2.48 -3.15
C ALA A 552 8.54 -1.08 -2.71
N LEU A 553 7.68 -0.43 -3.51
CA LEU A 553 7.08 0.86 -3.16
C LEU A 553 6.11 0.76 -1.97
N GLY A 554 5.25 -0.26 -1.94
CA GLY A 554 4.31 -0.47 -0.85
C GLY A 554 5.01 -0.69 0.49
N ILE A 555 6.08 -1.49 0.51
CA ILE A 555 6.88 -1.71 1.73
C ILE A 555 7.63 -0.43 2.14
N GLU A 556 8.22 0.28 1.18
CA GLU A 556 8.90 1.55 1.49
C GLU A 556 7.94 2.61 2.02
N ALA A 557 6.70 2.69 1.51
CA ALA A 557 5.69 3.61 2.02
C ALA A 557 5.39 3.37 3.51
N LEU A 558 5.15 2.11 3.88
CA LEU A 558 4.93 1.70 5.27
C LEU A 558 6.16 2.02 6.13
N GLU A 559 7.36 1.68 5.67
CA GLU A 559 8.60 1.94 6.43
C GLU A 559 8.84 3.44 6.65
N ARG A 560 8.58 4.28 5.64
CA ARG A 560 8.69 5.74 5.75
C ARG A 560 7.66 6.31 6.73
N PHE A 561 6.44 5.78 6.72
CA PHE A 561 5.40 6.18 7.66
C PHE A 561 5.78 5.82 9.11
N ILE A 562 6.24 4.59 9.34
CA ILE A 562 6.71 4.14 10.67
C ILE A 562 7.90 4.96 11.18
N ARG A 563 8.81 5.37 10.29
CA ARG A 563 9.94 6.26 10.63
C ARG A 563 9.53 7.73 10.82
N ARG A 564 8.23 8.05 10.75
CA ARG A 564 7.68 9.42 10.84
C ARG A 564 8.30 10.39 9.84
N GLU A 565 8.58 9.91 8.62
CA GLU A 565 8.95 10.81 7.52
C GLU A 565 7.74 11.68 7.10
N PRO A 566 7.97 12.89 6.55
CA PRO A 566 6.88 13.75 6.04
C PRO A 566 5.95 13.01 5.09
N LEU A 567 4.65 13.30 5.11
CA LEU A 567 3.65 12.53 4.34
C LEU A 567 3.96 12.51 2.84
N ARG A 568 4.48 13.60 2.27
CA ARG A 568 4.95 13.66 0.87
C ARG A 568 5.94 12.54 0.50
N ARG A 569 6.78 12.08 1.44
CA ARG A 569 7.74 10.97 1.22
C ARG A 569 7.06 9.62 1.23
N VAL A 570 5.99 9.46 2.02
CA VAL A 570 5.13 8.27 1.99
C VAL A 570 4.36 8.25 0.66
N HIS A 571 3.75 9.38 0.32
CA HIS A 571 2.95 9.57 -0.89
C HIS A 571 3.75 9.42 -2.18
N GLU A 572 5.01 9.84 -2.22
CA GLU A 572 5.92 9.52 -3.34
C GLU A 572 5.83 8.02 -3.71
N CYS A 573 5.86 7.14 -2.72
CA CYS A 573 5.81 5.70 -2.92
C CYS A 573 4.40 5.21 -3.28
N VAL A 574 3.38 5.70 -2.58
CA VAL A 574 1.97 5.32 -2.79
C VAL A 574 1.47 5.75 -4.16
N PHE A 575 1.75 7.00 -4.57
CA PHE A 575 1.46 7.49 -5.92
C PHE A 575 2.26 6.72 -6.96
N GLY A 576 3.48 6.30 -6.63
CA GLY A 576 4.27 5.42 -7.47
C GLY A 576 3.56 4.10 -7.77
N VAL A 577 2.95 3.44 -6.78
CA VAL A 577 2.17 2.21 -7.00
C VAL A 577 1.01 2.46 -7.95
N LEU A 578 0.22 3.51 -7.69
CA LEU A 578 -0.94 3.84 -8.52
C LEU A 578 -0.54 4.21 -9.96
N ALA A 579 0.57 4.92 -10.13
CA ALA A 579 1.12 5.25 -11.44
C ALA A 579 1.52 3.98 -12.20
N LEU A 580 2.20 3.03 -11.55
CA LEU A 580 2.58 1.76 -12.18
C LEU A 580 1.38 0.91 -12.60
N GLU A 581 0.28 0.95 -11.85
CA GLU A 581 -0.97 0.27 -12.21
C GLU A 581 -1.63 0.82 -13.49
N SER A 582 -1.27 2.03 -13.92
CA SER A 582 -1.70 2.57 -15.23
C SER A 582 -0.87 2.06 -16.42
N GLU A 583 0.24 1.34 -16.18
CA GLU A 583 1.02 0.74 -17.27
C GLU A 583 0.19 -0.36 -17.97
N PRO A 584 0.10 -0.34 -19.32
CA PRO A 584 -0.72 -1.30 -20.04
C PRO A 584 -0.17 -2.72 -19.88
N VAL A 585 -0.99 -3.61 -19.33
CA VAL A 585 -0.69 -5.03 -19.17
C VAL A 585 -1.93 -5.85 -19.49
N ASP A 586 -1.75 -7.12 -19.86
CA ASP A 586 -2.86 -8.03 -20.11
C ASP A 586 -3.74 -8.15 -18.84
N PRO A 587 -5.03 -7.74 -18.89
CA PRO A 587 -5.92 -7.72 -17.73
C PRO A 587 -6.30 -9.12 -17.25
N ARG A 588 -6.00 -10.17 -18.01
CA ARG A 588 -6.29 -11.57 -17.67
C ARG A 588 -5.26 -12.17 -16.70
N LEU A 589 -4.13 -11.48 -16.47
CA LEU A 589 -3.00 -11.95 -15.66
C LEU A 589 -3.18 -11.68 -14.16
#